data_AF-K2ETF7-F1
#
_entry.id   AF-K2ETF7-F1
#
_cell.length_a   1.000
_cell.length_b   1.000
_cell.length_c   1.000
_cell.angle_alpha   90.00
_cell.angle_beta   90.00
_cell.angle_gamma   90.00
#
_symmetry.space_group_name_H-M   'P 1'
#
loop_
_entity.id
_entity.type
_entity.pdbx_description
1 polymer ?
#
loop_
_entity_poly.entity_id
_entity_poly.type
_entity_poly.pdbx_seq_one_letter_code
_entity_poly.pdbx_strand_id
1 'polypeptide(L)'
;DKDIKESKFVQTLPEILPTQPMQHPALYYKKELHDKFGLYDERYKIVADYLFCLKAFYFGKARVKLINDSTVNFVMDGVSSICDKECEVENKKVRKELGIKLKLKIPNPARFIKKRLGI
;
A
#
# COMPACT_ATOMS: atom_id res chain seq x y z
N ASP A 1 9.88 0.50 -23.25
CA ASP A 1 9.45 0.84 -21.89
C ASP A 1 10.71 1.16 -21.08
N LYS A 2 10.79 2.35 -20.49
CA LYS A 2 12.02 2.84 -19.82
C LYS A 2 12.28 2.09 -18.50
N ASP A 3 11.28 1.39 -17.99
CA ASP A 3 11.32 0.68 -16.71
C ASP A 3 11.70 -0.81 -16.84
N ILE A 4 11.92 -1.33 -18.07
CA ILE A 4 12.29 -2.73 -18.32
C ILE A 4 13.63 -3.13 -17.66
N LYS A 5 14.53 -2.18 -17.37
CA LYS A 5 15.86 -2.49 -16.82
C LYS A 5 15.87 -2.78 -15.31
N GLU A 6 14.81 -2.47 -14.57
CA GLU A 6 14.73 -2.68 -13.10
C GLU A 6 13.38 -3.26 -12.63
N SER A 7 12.86 -4.28 -13.30
CA SER A 7 11.62 -4.94 -12.86
C SER A 7 11.82 -5.69 -11.53
N LYS A 8 11.02 -5.35 -10.51
CA LYS A 8 10.99 -6.06 -9.22
C LYS A 8 9.64 -6.76 -9.06
N PHE A 9 9.68 -8.05 -8.75
CA PHE A 9 8.49 -8.79 -8.34
C PHE A 9 8.13 -8.39 -6.91
N VAL A 10 6.91 -7.87 -6.71
CA VAL A 10 6.41 -7.44 -5.40
C VAL A 10 5.10 -8.14 -5.10
N GLN A 11 5.04 -8.79 -3.95
CA GLN A 11 3.83 -9.47 -3.47
C GLN A 11 3.61 -9.14 -2.00
N THR A 12 2.40 -8.67 -1.69
CA THR A 12 2.04 -8.20 -0.34
C THR A 12 0.82 -8.93 0.19
N LEU A 13 0.80 -9.17 1.50
CA LEU A 13 -0.36 -9.69 2.22
C LEU A 13 -1.10 -8.56 2.96
N PRO A 14 -2.39 -8.72 3.31
CA PRO A 14 -3.19 -7.69 3.98
C PRO A 14 -2.60 -7.15 5.29
N GLU A 15 -1.77 -7.91 5.98
CA GLU A 15 -1.11 -7.52 7.23
C GLU A 15 -0.17 -6.32 7.06
N ILE A 16 0.27 -6.03 5.83
CA ILE A 16 1.14 -4.87 5.56
C ILE A 16 0.37 -3.54 5.49
N LEU A 17 -0.94 -3.59 5.25
CA LEU A 17 -1.79 -2.41 5.02
C LEU A 17 -1.69 -1.32 6.10
N PRO A 18 -1.57 -1.63 7.41
CA PRO A 18 -1.39 -0.60 8.44
C PRO A 18 -0.13 0.26 8.23
N THR A 19 0.90 -0.29 7.60
CA THR A 19 2.21 0.35 7.43
C THR A 19 2.45 0.92 6.03
N GLN A 20 1.83 0.35 4.98
CA GLN A 20 1.98 0.79 3.59
C GLN A 20 0.82 0.27 2.72
N PRO A 21 0.52 0.91 1.59
CA PRO A 21 -0.44 0.37 0.62
C PRO A 21 0.06 -0.95 -0.01
N MET A 22 -0.89 -1.78 -0.43
CA MET A 22 -0.62 -2.97 -1.25
C MET A 22 -0.51 -2.59 -2.73
N GLN A 23 -0.05 -3.54 -3.55
CA GLN A 23 0.06 -3.38 -5.00
C GLN A 23 -1.32 -3.32 -5.67
N HIS A 24 -1.97 -2.15 -5.62
CA HIS A 24 -3.32 -1.94 -6.14
C HIS A 24 -3.51 -2.28 -7.62
N PRO A 25 -2.54 -2.07 -8.55
CA PRO A 25 -2.76 -2.39 -9.96
C PRO A 25 -2.96 -3.89 -10.21
N ALA A 26 -2.39 -4.74 -9.36
CA ALA A 26 -2.45 -6.20 -9.48
C ALA A 26 -3.52 -6.84 -8.57
N LEU A 27 -4.49 -6.06 -8.07
CA LEU A 27 -5.60 -6.58 -7.26
C LEU A 27 -6.82 -6.90 -8.10
N TYR A 28 -7.29 -8.14 -7.96
CA TYR A 28 -8.55 -8.62 -8.55
C TYR A 28 -9.47 -9.05 -7.42
N TYR A 29 -10.69 -8.52 -7.39
CA TYR A 29 -11.67 -8.90 -6.37
C TYR A 29 -13.10 -8.82 -6.90
N LYS A 30 -14.00 -9.55 -6.22
CA LYS A 30 -15.41 -9.60 -6.59
C LYS A 30 -16.11 -8.27 -6.28
N LYS A 31 -17.06 -7.88 -7.14
CA LYS A 31 -17.94 -6.71 -6.92
C LYS A 31 -18.60 -6.72 -5.53
N GLU A 32 -18.94 -7.90 -5.02
CA GLU A 32 -19.55 -8.08 -3.69
C GLU A 32 -18.77 -7.40 -2.55
N LEU A 33 -17.45 -7.19 -2.70
CA LEU A 33 -16.69 -6.42 -1.70
C LEU A 33 -17.10 -4.95 -1.66
N HIS A 34 -17.48 -4.34 -2.78
CA HIS A 34 -18.05 -2.99 -2.78
C HIS A 34 -19.43 -2.96 -2.16
N ASP A 35 -20.26 -3.98 -2.43
CA ASP A 35 -21.59 -4.08 -1.82
C ASP A 35 -21.48 -4.23 -0.28
N LYS A 36 -20.41 -4.87 0.23
CA LYS A 36 -20.16 -5.08 1.67
C LYS A 36 -19.41 -3.95 2.38
N PHE A 37 -18.40 -3.37 1.74
CA PHE A 37 -17.47 -2.41 2.39
C PHE A 37 -17.62 -0.97 1.86
N GLY A 38 -18.54 -0.76 0.93
CA GLY A 38 -18.80 0.51 0.28
C GLY A 38 -17.92 0.78 -0.94
N LEU A 39 -18.21 1.90 -1.60
CA LEU A 39 -17.44 2.41 -2.72
C LEU A 39 -16.18 3.13 -2.25
N TYR A 40 -15.36 3.59 -3.21
CA TYR A 40 -14.25 4.49 -2.92
C TYR A 40 -14.75 5.81 -2.34
N ASP A 41 -14.01 6.34 -1.38
CA ASP A 41 -14.32 7.61 -0.76
C ASP A 41 -13.60 8.73 -1.53
N GLU A 42 -14.35 9.44 -2.35
CA GLU A 42 -13.82 10.46 -3.26
C GLU A 42 -13.29 11.73 -2.56
N ARG A 43 -13.42 11.80 -1.22
CA ARG A 43 -12.74 12.83 -0.41
C ARG A 43 -11.23 12.61 -0.37
N TYR A 44 -10.76 11.40 -0.66
CA TYR A 44 -9.35 11.04 -0.81
C TYR A 44 -9.02 11.02 -2.30
N LYS A 45 -8.14 11.92 -2.76
CA LYS A 45 -7.83 12.05 -4.19
C LYS A 45 -6.69 11.13 -4.63
N ILE A 46 -5.84 10.72 -3.70
CA ILE A 46 -4.66 9.92 -3.99
C ILE A 46 -4.79 8.51 -3.40
N VAL A 47 -5.37 8.37 -2.20
CA VAL A 47 -5.31 7.11 -1.42
C VAL A 47 -6.66 6.42 -1.22
N ALA A 48 -7.64 6.67 -2.09
CA ALA A 48 -8.99 6.10 -1.98
C ALA A 48 -9.00 4.56 -2.06
N ASP A 49 -8.12 4.00 -2.90
CA ASP A 49 -7.86 2.58 -3.05
C ASP A 49 -7.25 1.97 -1.77
N TYR A 50 -6.29 2.67 -1.15
CA TYR A 50 -5.68 2.27 0.12
C TYR A 50 -6.73 2.20 1.23
N LEU A 51 -7.60 3.21 1.34
CA LEU A 51 -8.69 3.21 2.31
C LEU A 51 -9.62 2.02 2.11
N PHE A 52 -10.00 1.72 0.86
CA PHE A 52 -10.83 0.56 0.55
C PHE A 52 -10.12 -0.75 0.91
N CYS A 53 -8.83 -0.88 0.58
CA CYS A 53 -8.05 -2.07 0.91
C CYS A 53 -7.98 -2.32 2.42
N LEU A 54 -7.79 -1.27 3.22
CA LEU A 54 -7.85 -1.35 4.68
C LEU A 54 -9.21 -1.86 5.16
N LYS A 55 -10.31 -1.30 4.65
CA LYS A 55 -11.68 -1.72 4.99
C LYS A 55 -11.92 -3.18 4.62
N ALA A 56 -11.65 -3.58 3.38
CA ALA A 56 -12.03 -4.89 2.85
C ALA A 56 -11.09 -6.01 3.32
N PHE A 57 -9.77 -5.81 3.23
CA PHE A 57 -8.79 -6.88 3.45
C PHE A 57 -8.24 -6.89 4.87
N TYR A 58 -7.87 -5.73 5.42
CA TYR A 58 -7.27 -5.68 6.76
C TYR A 58 -8.31 -5.83 7.87
N PHE A 59 -9.34 -4.98 7.89
CA PHE A 59 -10.41 -5.02 8.90
C PHE A 59 -11.48 -6.05 8.55
N GLY A 60 -11.93 -6.06 7.30
CA GLY A 60 -12.99 -6.93 6.80
C GLY A 60 -12.61 -8.39 6.64
N LYS A 61 -11.31 -8.71 6.72
CA LYS A 61 -10.74 -10.05 6.59
C LYS A 61 -11.25 -10.80 5.36
N ALA A 62 -11.45 -10.08 4.24
CA ALA A 62 -11.75 -10.72 2.97
C ALA A 62 -10.64 -11.72 2.61
N ARG A 63 -11.03 -12.89 2.09
CA ARG A 63 -10.08 -13.96 1.76
C ARG A 63 -9.18 -13.51 0.62
N VAL A 64 -7.87 -13.53 0.84
CA VAL A 64 -6.86 -13.20 -0.17
C VAL A 64 -6.11 -14.46 -0.58
N LYS A 65 -5.94 -14.64 -1.89
CA LYS A 65 -5.06 -15.65 -2.48
C LYS A 65 -4.02 -14.95 -3.33
N LEU A 66 -2.80 -15.45 -3.25
CA LEU A 66 -1.66 -14.93 -3.99
C LEU A 66 -1.56 -15.60 -5.36
N ILE A 67 -1.31 -14.80 -6.40
CA ILE A 67 -0.97 -15.27 -7.75
C ILE A 67 0.55 -15.12 -7.88
N ASN A 68 1.26 -16.24 -8.05
CA ASN A 68 2.72 -16.24 -8.19
C ASN A 68 3.13 -16.02 -9.65
N ASP A 69 2.67 -14.92 -10.24
CA ASP A 69 2.94 -14.55 -11.62
C ASP A 69 2.89 -13.04 -11.80
N SER A 70 3.57 -12.53 -12.83
CA SER A 70 3.50 -11.12 -13.21
C SER A 70 2.23 -10.89 -14.02
N THR A 71 1.20 -10.35 -13.38
CA THR A 71 -0.07 -10.07 -14.05
C THR A 71 -0.18 -8.65 -14.60
N VAL A 72 0.65 -7.72 -14.11
CA VAL A 72 0.59 -6.30 -14.46
C VAL A 72 1.99 -5.70 -14.48
N ASN A 73 2.26 -4.87 -15.50
CA ASN A 73 3.39 -3.95 -15.52
C ASN A 73 2.87 -2.54 -15.19
N PHE A 74 3.54 -1.85 -14.26
CA PHE A 74 3.15 -0.52 -13.80
C PHE A 74 4.33 0.44 -13.95
N VAL A 75 4.04 1.66 -14.41
CA VAL A 75 5.02 2.74 -14.56
C VAL A 75 5.08 3.59 -13.30
N MET A 76 6.27 4.10 -12.96
CA MET A 76 6.51 4.77 -11.68
C MET A 76 6.24 6.28 -11.70
N ASP A 77 5.58 6.81 -12.73
CA ASP A 77 5.28 8.23 -12.93
C ASP A 77 3.84 8.62 -12.51
N GLY A 78 3.19 7.79 -11.69
CA GLY A 78 1.86 8.06 -11.17
C GLY A 78 1.80 9.26 -10.21
N VAL A 79 0.60 9.79 -9.98
CA VAL A 79 0.35 10.92 -9.06
C VAL A 79 0.89 10.65 -7.65
N SER A 80 0.80 9.41 -7.16
CA SER A 80 1.35 9.02 -5.86
C SER A 80 2.88 9.09 -5.79
N SER A 81 3.56 9.02 -6.93
CA SER A 81 5.02 9.16 -7.04
C SER A 81 5.45 10.61 -7.26
N ILE A 82 4.64 11.41 -7.96
CA ILE A 82 4.91 12.83 -8.21
C ILE A 82 4.55 13.68 -6.97
N CYS A 83 3.43 13.37 -6.32
CA CYS A 83 2.85 14.10 -5.18
C CYS A 83 3.00 13.30 -3.87
N ASP A 84 4.21 12.84 -3.56
CA ASP A 84 4.51 11.96 -2.41
C ASP A 84 4.12 12.60 -1.06
N LYS A 85 4.29 13.92 -0.91
CA LYS A 85 3.97 14.63 0.34
C LYS A 85 2.46 14.64 0.60
N GLU A 86 1.68 14.97 -0.42
CA GLU A 86 0.21 14.99 -0.37
C GLU A 86 -0.33 13.58 -0.15
N CYS A 87 0.25 12.59 -0.82
CA CYS A 87 -0.05 11.18 -0.62
C CYS A 87 0.16 10.76 0.85
N GLU A 88 1.30 11.12 1.45
CA GLU A 88 1.59 10.77 2.84
C GLU A 88 0.68 11.51 3.84
N VAL A 89 0.26 12.75 3.53
CA VAL A 89 -0.74 13.48 4.32
C VAL A 89 -2.08 12.75 4.30
N GLU A 90 -2.57 12.32 3.13
CA GLU A 90 -3.80 11.54 3.02
C GLU A 90 -3.68 10.18 3.71
N ASN A 91 -2.56 9.46 3.56
CA ASN A 91 -2.29 8.19 4.24
C ASN A 91 -2.37 8.34 5.77
N LYS A 92 -1.76 9.38 6.33
CA LYS A 92 -1.84 9.67 7.77
C LYS A 92 -3.27 9.97 8.21
N LYS A 93 -4.03 10.71 7.40
CA LYS A 93 -5.45 11.00 7.66
C LYS A 93 -6.28 9.71 7.71
N VAL A 94 -6.15 8.83 6.70
CA VAL A 94 -6.81 7.52 6.67
C VAL A 94 -6.45 6.69 7.91
N ARG A 95 -5.16 6.57 8.23
CA ARG A 95 -4.70 5.80 9.40
C ARG A 95 -5.28 6.32 10.70
N LYS A 96 -5.35 7.65 10.85
CA LYS A 96 -5.94 8.32 12.02
C LYS A 96 -7.45 8.07 12.09
N GLU A 97 -8.19 8.23 10.99
CA GLU A 97 -9.64 8.01 10.93
C GLU A 97 -10.03 6.57 11.27
N LEU A 98 -9.22 5.59 10.86
CA LEU A 98 -9.44 4.18 11.18
C LEU A 98 -8.84 3.74 12.53
N GLY A 99 -8.27 4.66 13.32
CA GLY A 99 -7.71 4.36 14.63
C GLY A 99 -6.48 3.43 14.61
N ILE A 100 -5.74 3.39 13.49
CA ILE A 100 -4.55 2.56 13.34
C ILE A 100 -3.42 3.13 14.20
N LYS A 101 -3.06 2.43 15.27
CA LYS A 101 -1.89 2.75 16.10
C LYS A 101 -0.66 2.07 15.51
N LEU A 102 0.13 2.83 14.76
CA LEU A 102 1.45 2.38 14.33
C LEU A 102 2.34 2.17 15.56
N LYS A 103 2.71 0.92 15.86
CA LYS A 103 3.89 0.66 16.71
C LYS A 103 5.11 1.04 15.87
N LEU A 104 5.63 2.25 16.06
CA LEU A 104 6.94 2.63 15.53
C LEU A 104 7.97 1.62 16.08
N LYS A 105 8.36 0.64 15.26
CA LYS A 105 9.66 -0.01 15.46
C LYS A 105 10.68 1.03 15.04
N ILE A 106 11.17 1.82 16.00
CA ILE A 106 12.34 2.67 15.78
C ILE A 106 13.44 1.72 15.29
N PRO A 107 13.93 1.86 14.04
CA PRO A 107 15.04 1.04 13.60
C PRO A 107 16.22 1.34 14.54
N ASN A 108 16.78 0.29 15.14
CA ASN A 108 17.90 0.41 16.06
C ASN A 108 19.00 1.26 15.39
N PRO A 109 19.38 2.43 15.93
CA PRO A 109 20.34 3.34 15.30
C PRO A 109 21.71 2.68 15.06
N ALA A 110 22.04 1.63 15.81
CA ALA A 110 23.25 0.83 15.62
C ALA A 110 23.32 0.15 14.24
N ARG A 111 22.18 -0.16 13.61
CA ARG A 111 22.15 -0.78 12.27
C ARG A 111 22.40 0.21 11.13
N PHE A 112 22.13 1.50 11.36
CA PHE A 112 22.32 2.55 10.34
C PHE A 112 23.79 3.03 10.29
N ILE A 113 24.47 3.04 11.44
CA ILE A 113 25.89 3.39 11.54
C ILE A 113 26.76 2.33 10.81
N LYS A 114 26.46 1.04 10.98
CA LYS A 114 27.19 -0.05 10.33
C LYS A 114 27.04 -0.11 8.81
N LYS A 115 25.97 0.47 8.22
CA LYS A 115 25.82 0.53 6.76
C LYS A 115 26.55 1.71 6.13
N ARG A 116 26.90 2.73 6.92
CA ARG A 116 27.58 3.96 6.45
C ARG A 116 29.10 3.91 6.65
N LEU A 117 29.58 3.10 7.59
CA LEU A 117 30.97 2.71 7.73
C LEU A 117 31.09 1.30 7.18
N GLY A 118 31.62 1.12 5.96
CA GLY A 118 31.84 -0.19 5.37
C GLY A 118 32.85 -1.02 6.19
N ILE A 119 32.35 -1.73 7.20
CA ILE A 119 33.02 -2.81 7.95
C ILE A 119 32.01 -3.94 8.15
#